data_AF-A0A0M9ECP0-F1
#
_entry.id   AF-A0A0M9ECP0-F1
#
_cell.length_a   1.000
_cell.length_b   1.000
_cell.length_c   1.000
_cell.angle_alpha   90.00
_cell.angle_beta   90.00
_cell.angle_gamma   90.00
#
_symmetry.space_group_name_H-M   'P 1'
#
loop_
_entity.id
_entity.type
_entity.pdbx_description
1 polymer ?
#
loop_
_entity_poly.entity_id
_entity_poly.type
_entity_poly.pdbx_seq_one_letter_code
_entity_poly.pdbx_strand_id
1 'polypeptide(L)'
;MLIKLDLCPKNKMIKGVKYRGLVSEFSIALSEIHYDTTSISFWGTYDNETKEPAVVITFGHSKSHRPDLKQVVLGKAVSGDGGVPLISETHDGNTSDSVLPVPYWEKLRKLSKKNDFCFIGDCKIASKKTVKSICTEGGKFLAP
;
A
#
# COMPACT_ATOMS: atom_id res chain seq x y z
N MET A 1 6.90 4.12 -12.92
CA MET A 1 6.42 3.08 -13.87
C MET A 1 4.97 3.38 -14.19
N LEU A 2 4.64 3.74 -15.43
CA LEU A 2 3.26 3.88 -15.89
C LEU A 2 2.67 2.46 -16.00
N ILE A 3 2.05 1.97 -14.93
CA ILE A 3 1.27 0.73 -15.02
C ILE A 3 -0.06 1.12 -15.62
N LYS A 4 -0.25 0.81 -16.91
CA LYS A 4 -1.56 0.84 -17.55
C LYS A 4 -2.35 -0.36 -17.02
N LEU A 5 -3.01 -0.19 -15.88
CA LEU A 5 -4.01 -1.14 -15.42
C LEU A 5 -5.23 -0.95 -16.31
N ASP A 6 -5.47 -1.87 -17.24
CA ASP A 6 -6.78 -2.00 -17.89
C ASP A 6 -7.78 -2.44 -16.79
N LEU A 7 -8.35 -1.43 -16.13
CA LEU A 7 -9.35 -1.61 -15.09
C LEU A 7 -10.68 -1.95 -15.78
N CYS A 8 -11.17 -3.15 -15.48
CA CYS A 8 -12.44 -3.70 -15.95
C CYS A 8 -13.57 -2.63 -16.00
N PRO A 9 -14.35 -2.52 -17.09
CA PRO A 9 -15.42 -1.52 -17.28
C PRO A 9 -16.58 -1.56 -16.28
N LYS A 10 -16.53 -2.45 -15.28
CA LYS A 10 -17.57 -2.61 -14.27
C LYS A 10 -17.03 -2.24 -12.89
N ASN A 11 -16.90 -0.93 -12.63
CA ASN A 11 -16.94 -0.20 -11.33
C ASN A 11 -16.43 -0.87 -10.03
N LYS A 12 -15.59 -1.89 -10.09
CA LYS A 12 -15.00 -2.58 -8.95
C LYS A 12 -13.50 -2.44 -9.04
N MET A 13 -12.99 -1.26 -8.71
CA MET A 13 -11.58 -1.15 -8.34
C MET A 13 -11.34 -2.05 -7.14
N ILE A 14 -10.32 -2.89 -7.24
CA ILE A 14 -9.94 -3.84 -6.20
C ILE A 14 -9.39 -3.02 -5.03
N LYS A 15 -10.19 -2.85 -3.95
CA LYS A 15 -9.73 -2.19 -2.70
C LYS A 15 -8.47 -2.84 -2.14
N GLY A 16 -8.29 -4.14 -2.36
CA GLY A 16 -7.00 -4.79 -2.22
C GLY A 16 -7.01 -6.30 -2.41
N VAL A 17 -5.83 -6.87 -2.62
CA VAL A 17 -5.61 -8.32 -2.67
C VAL A 17 -4.74 -8.73 -1.48
N LYS A 18 -5.13 -9.79 -0.78
CA LYS A 18 -4.38 -10.40 0.32
C LYS A 18 -4.02 -11.83 -0.07
N TYR A 19 -2.74 -12.17 0.01
CA TYR A 19 -2.21 -13.41 -0.54
C TYR A 19 -1.93 -14.48 0.52
N ARG A 20 -2.73 -14.54 1.59
CA ARG A 20 -2.47 -15.44 2.75
C ARG A 20 -2.32 -16.91 2.36
N GLY A 21 -3.11 -17.39 1.39
CA GLY A 21 -3.03 -18.79 0.93
C GLY A 21 -1.70 -19.13 0.25
N LEU A 22 -1.11 -18.18 -0.48
CA LEU A 22 0.19 -18.36 -1.13
C LEU A 22 1.32 -18.48 -0.11
N VAL A 23 1.24 -17.71 0.99
CA VAL A 23 2.27 -17.76 2.05
C VAL A 23 2.36 -19.16 2.64
N SER A 24 1.23 -19.78 2.97
CA SER A 24 1.23 -21.13 3.54
C SER A 24 1.60 -22.20 2.53
N GLU A 25 1.08 -22.11 1.30
CA GLU A 25 1.31 -23.11 0.25
C GLU A 25 2.78 -23.18 -0.14
N PHE A 26 3.43 -22.01 -0.29
CA PHE A 26 4.81 -21.92 -0.75
C PHE A 26 5.81 -21.68 0.38
N SER A 27 5.37 -21.78 1.64
CA SER A 27 6.22 -21.56 2.82
C SER A 27 7.02 -20.25 2.79
N ILE A 28 6.39 -19.17 2.32
CA ILE A 28 7.05 -17.87 2.14
C ILE A 28 7.44 -17.28 3.50
N ALA A 29 8.71 -16.91 3.66
CA ALA A 29 9.20 -16.30 4.88
C ALA A 29 8.68 -14.86 5.04
N LEU A 30 8.19 -14.55 6.24
CA LEU A 30 7.64 -13.23 6.60
C LEU A 30 8.50 -12.50 7.65
N SER A 31 9.79 -12.81 7.73
CA SER A 31 10.73 -12.14 8.65
C SER A 31 11.04 -10.71 8.22
N GLU A 32 10.98 -10.43 6.92
CA GLU A 32 11.22 -9.12 6.31
C GLU A 32 10.07 -8.80 5.37
N ILE A 33 9.55 -7.58 5.47
CA ILE A 33 8.44 -7.12 4.64
C ILE A 33 8.76 -5.71 4.15
N HIS A 34 8.88 -5.56 2.83
CA HIS A 34 9.15 -4.29 2.18
C HIS A 34 7.84 -3.60 1.84
N TYR A 35 7.73 -2.34 2.23
CA TYR A 35 6.57 -1.49 2.01
C TYR A 35 6.95 -0.25 1.20
N ASP A 36 6.12 0.07 0.21
CA ASP A 36 6.26 1.28 -0.58
C ASP A 36 4.90 1.79 -1.07
N THR A 37 4.87 3.07 -1.48
CA THR A 37 3.72 3.75 -2.07
C THR A 37 4.08 4.28 -3.45
N THR A 38 3.22 4.07 -4.43
CA THR A 38 3.35 4.63 -5.78
C THR A 38 2.04 5.28 -6.22
N SER A 39 2.10 6.21 -7.16
CA SER A 39 0.91 6.79 -7.80
C SER A 39 0.61 6.11 -9.12
N ILE A 40 -0.67 5.90 -9.44
CA ILE A 40 -1.13 5.52 -10.79
C ILE A 40 -1.89 6.72 -11.35
N SER A 41 -1.47 7.22 -12.52
CA SER A 41 -2.08 8.39 -13.17
C SER A 41 -3.18 8.02 -14.16
N PHE A 42 -4.18 8.90 -14.29
CA PHE A 42 -5.36 8.70 -15.11
C PHE A 42 -5.60 9.88 -16.06
N TRP A 43 -6.16 9.58 -17.23
CA TRP A 43 -6.61 10.54 -18.24
C TRP A 43 -8.11 10.43 -18.44
N GLY A 44 -8.83 11.55 -18.39
CA GLY A 44 -10.29 11.62 -18.52
C GLY A 44 -10.96 12.34 -17.35
N THR A 45 -12.29 12.47 -17.41
CA THR A 45 -13.08 13.29 -16.50
C THR A 45 -13.23 12.68 -15.11
N TYR A 46 -13.43 11.36 -14.96
CA TYR A 46 -13.64 10.65 -13.69
C TYR A 46 -14.41 11.46 -12.63
N ASP A 47 -15.73 11.54 -12.80
CA ASP A 47 -16.61 12.36 -11.95
C ASP A 47 -17.02 11.67 -10.64
N ASN A 48 -16.45 10.49 -10.34
CA ASN A 48 -16.71 9.71 -9.12
C ASN A 48 -18.22 9.53 -8.84
N GLU A 49 -19.02 9.30 -9.89
CA GLU A 49 -20.49 9.41 -9.89
C GLU A 49 -21.24 8.45 -8.94
N THR A 50 -20.55 7.45 -8.39
CA THR A 50 -21.11 6.56 -7.37
C THR A 50 -21.16 7.27 -6.02
N LYS A 51 -22.29 7.17 -5.29
CA LYS A 51 -22.43 7.75 -3.94
C LYS A 51 -21.37 7.29 -2.94
N GLU A 52 -20.84 6.08 -3.11
CA GLU A 52 -19.75 5.52 -2.30
C GLU A 52 -18.71 4.86 -3.23
N PRO A 53 -17.77 5.64 -3.80
CA PRO A 53 -16.74 5.08 -4.66
C PRO A 53 -15.78 4.20 -3.85
N ALA A 54 -15.26 3.14 -4.47
CA ALA A 54 -14.26 2.29 -3.84
C ALA A 54 -12.95 3.06 -3.56
N VAL A 55 -12.63 4.03 -4.41
CA VAL A 55 -11.55 5.00 -4.30
C VAL A 55 -11.92 6.24 -5.12
N VAL A 56 -11.48 7.42 -4.68
CA VAL A 56 -11.67 8.68 -5.37
C VAL A 56 -10.49 8.95 -6.29
N ILE A 57 -10.75 8.97 -7.59
CA ILE A 57 -9.75 9.35 -8.59
C ILE A 57 -9.70 10.88 -8.64
N THR A 58 -8.61 11.45 -8.13
CA THR A 58 -8.46 12.90 -7.94
C THR A 58 -6.99 13.34 -8.04
N PHE A 59 -6.73 14.64 -8.05
CA PHE A 59 -5.38 15.19 -8.04
C PHE A 59 -4.71 14.99 -6.68
N GLY A 60 -3.38 14.97 -6.68
CA GLY A 60 -2.59 14.79 -5.46
C GLY A 60 -1.09 14.85 -5.73
N HIS A 61 -0.29 14.47 -4.74
CA HIS A 61 1.17 14.50 -4.84
C HIS A 61 1.68 13.27 -5.62
N SER A 62 1.79 13.41 -6.94
CA SER A 62 2.22 12.32 -7.83
C SER A 62 3.69 11.94 -7.63
N LYS A 63 3.95 10.67 -7.36
CA LYS A 63 5.30 10.08 -7.34
C LYS A 63 6.01 10.13 -8.70
N SER A 64 5.24 10.27 -9.78
CA SER A 64 5.79 10.44 -11.14
C SER A 64 5.94 11.92 -11.53
N HIS A 65 5.77 12.87 -10.58
CA HIS A 65 5.84 14.31 -10.83
C HIS A 65 4.87 14.80 -11.92
N ARG A 66 3.65 14.23 -11.94
CA ARG A 66 2.55 14.59 -12.85
C ARG A 66 1.38 15.25 -12.10
N PRO A 67 1.54 16.51 -11.64
CA PRO A 67 0.47 17.23 -10.93
C PRO A 67 -0.72 17.58 -11.85
N ASP A 68 -0.51 17.53 -13.16
CA ASP A 68 -1.51 17.76 -14.20
C ASP A 68 -2.49 16.59 -14.38
N LEU A 69 -2.21 15.43 -13.75
CA LEU A 69 -3.04 14.24 -13.87
C LEU A 69 -3.74 13.88 -12.56
N LYS A 70 -4.99 13.42 -12.70
CA LYS A 70 -5.66 12.69 -11.61
C LYS A 70 -4.91 11.38 -11.35
N GLN A 71 -5.01 10.89 -10.13
CA GLN A 71 -4.32 9.69 -9.69
C GLN A 71 -5.11 8.90 -8.65
N VAL A 72 -4.60 7.71 -8.35
CA VAL A 72 -4.82 7.02 -7.08
C VAL A 72 -3.46 6.67 -6.47
N VAL A 73 -3.42 6.53 -5.16
CA VAL A 73 -2.23 6.06 -4.45
C VAL A 73 -2.33 4.55 -4.25
N LEU A 74 -1.31 3.82 -4.66
CA LEU A 74 -1.19 2.38 -4.45
C LEU A 74 -0.16 2.13 -3.36
N GLY A 75 -0.57 1.52 -2.24
CA GLY A 75 0.37 0.98 -1.28
C GLY A 75 0.59 -0.52 -1.53
N LYS A 76 1.83 -0.98 -1.37
CA LYS A 76 2.22 -2.36 -1.61
C LYS A 76 3.14 -2.84 -0.51
N ALA A 77 2.88 -4.05 -0.01
CA ALA A 77 3.77 -4.79 0.87
C ALA A 77 4.13 -6.13 0.25
N VAL A 78 5.43 -6.45 0.20
CA VAL A 78 5.97 -7.70 -0.35
C VAL A 78 6.87 -8.40 0.66
N SER A 79 6.96 -9.73 0.61
CA SER A 79 7.96 -10.47 1.40
C SER A 79 9.37 -10.12 0.94
N GLY A 80 10.33 -10.11 1.88
CA GLY A 80 11.76 -10.13 1.55
C GLY A 80 12.17 -11.46 0.89
N ASP A 81 11.40 -12.52 1.13
CA ASP A 81 11.54 -13.80 0.46
C ASP A 81 10.91 -13.78 -0.95
N GLY A 82 11.73 -13.48 -1.96
CA GLY A 82 11.33 -13.53 -3.37
C GLY A 82 10.38 -12.41 -3.84
N GLY A 83 10.09 -11.40 -3.00
CA GLY A 83 9.26 -10.26 -3.42
C GLY A 83 7.78 -10.60 -3.61
N VAL A 84 7.29 -11.66 -2.98
CA VAL A 84 5.90 -12.12 -3.12
C VAL A 84 4.94 -11.06 -2.56
N PRO A 85 3.96 -10.58 -3.34
CA PRO A 85 2.96 -9.64 -2.84
C PRO A 85 2.19 -10.20 -1.65
N LEU A 86 2.09 -9.44 -0.57
CA LEU A 86 1.32 -9.80 0.63
C LEU A 86 0.03 -8.98 0.72
N ILE A 87 0.15 -7.67 0.47
CA ILE A 87 -0.93 -6.70 0.48
C ILE A 87 -0.70 -5.72 -0.67
N SER A 88 -1.75 -5.41 -1.43
CA SER A 88 -1.77 -4.33 -2.42
C SER A 88 -3.12 -3.65 -2.32
N GLU A 89 -3.17 -2.36 -1.98
CA GLU A 89 -4.43 -1.61 -1.80
C GLU A 89 -4.35 -0.22 -2.43
N THR A 90 -5.47 0.20 -3.04
CA THR A 90 -5.62 1.55 -3.61
C THR A 90 -6.26 2.49 -2.60
N HIS A 91 -5.79 3.73 -2.60
CA HIS A 91 -6.22 4.84 -1.76
C HIS A 91 -6.49 6.06 -2.64
N ASP A 92 -7.29 7.00 -2.14
CA ASP A 92 -7.70 8.19 -2.89
C ASP A 92 -6.48 8.97 -3.39
N GLY A 93 -6.61 9.61 -4.56
CA GLY A 93 -5.48 10.27 -5.22
C GLY A 93 -4.75 11.34 -4.40
N ASN A 94 -5.43 11.92 -3.42
CA ASN A 94 -4.90 12.93 -2.50
C ASN A 94 -4.47 12.35 -1.13
N THR A 95 -4.46 11.03 -0.96
CA THR A 95 -4.03 10.39 0.29
C THR A 95 -2.56 10.64 0.54
N SER A 96 -2.21 11.08 1.76
CA SER A 96 -0.82 11.28 2.15
C SER A 96 -0.14 9.95 2.46
N ASP A 97 1.04 9.70 1.89
CA ASP A 97 1.81 8.48 2.17
C ASP A 97 2.14 8.34 3.66
N SER A 98 2.30 9.45 4.39
CA SER A 98 2.66 9.44 5.81
C SER A 98 1.60 8.80 6.73
N VAL A 99 0.35 8.66 6.27
CA VAL A 99 -0.73 8.06 7.08
C VAL A 99 -0.93 6.56 6.84
N LEU A 100 -0.33 6.01 5.78
CA LEU A 100 -0.54 4.64 5.35
C LEU A 100 0.31 3.57 6.06
N PRO A 101 1.56 3.81 6.51
CA PRO A 101 2.41 2.78 7.10
C PRO A 101 1.76 2.01 8.27
N VAL A 102 1.13 2.70 9.22
CA VAL A 102 0.52 2.06 10.41
C VAL A 102 -0.61 1.10 10.04
N PRO A 103 -1.62 1.50 9.22
CA PRO A 103 -2.63 0.56 8.72
C PRO A 103 -2.05 -0.68 8.02
N TYR A 104 -0.97 -0.53 7.24
CA TYR A 104 -0.33 -1.66 6.58
C TYR A 104 0.37 -2.58 7.57
N TRP A 105 1.16 -2.01 8.49
CA TRP A 105 1.83 -2.76 9.54
C TRP A 105 0.84 -3.59 10.38
N GLU A 106 -0.30 -3.02 10.76
CA GLU A 106 -1.35 -3.75 11.49
C GLU A 106 -1.95 -4.91 10.69
N LYS A 107 -2.17 -4.72 9.38
CA LYS A 107 -2.67 -5.80 8.51
C LYS A 107 -1.63 -6.90 8.34
N LEU A 108 -0.36 -6.54 8.22
CA LEU A 108 0.76 -7.49 8.11
C LEU A 108 0.94 -8.27 9.41
N ARG A 109 0.83 -7.63 10.57
CA ARG A 109 0.82 -8.30 11.89
C ARG A 109 -0.28 -9.36 11.99
N LYS A 110 -1.49 -9.04 11.51
CA LYS A 110 -2.60 -10.00 11.45
C LYS A 110 -2.36 -11.13 10.44
N LEU A 111 -1.68 -10.83 9.33
CA LEU A 111 -1.36 -11.81 8.28
C LEU A 111 -0.28 -12.79 8.74
N SER A 112 0.81 -12.28 9.32
CA SER A 112 1.95 -13.05 9.82
C SER A 112 1.68 -13.73 11.16
N LYS A 113 0.67 -13.26 11.90
CA LYS A 113 0.40 -13.62 13.31
C LYS A 113 1.61 -13.35 14.22
N LYS A 114 2.46 -12.40 13.82
CA LYS A 114 3.71 -12.03 14.49
C LYS A 114 3.84 -10.51 14.49
N ASN A 115 4.50 -9.97 15.49
CA ASN A 115 4.86 -8.56 15.57
C ASN A 115 6.35 -8.31 15.27
N ASP A 116 7.19 -9.33 15.28
CA ASP A 116 8.66 -9.23 15.25
C ASP A 116 9.30 -9.24 13.85
N PHE A 117 8.50 -9.16 12.79
CA PHE A 117 8.98 -8.97 11.43
C PHE A 117 9.60 -7.57 11.25
N CYS A 118 10.62 -7.47 10.41
CA CYS A 118 11.21 -6.20 10.05
C CYS A 118 10.34 -5.51 8.98
N PHE A 119 9.73 -4.37 9.33
CA PHE A 119 8.97 -3.54 8.42
C PHE A 119 9.89 -2.52 7.75
N ILE A 120 10.17 -2.72 6.46
CA ILE A 120 11.24 -2.04 5.73
C ILE A 120 10.63 -1.08 4.71
N GLY A 121 11.17 0.13 4.59
CA GLY A 121 10.75 1.09 3.57
C GLY A 121 11.46 2.43 3.70
N ASP A 122 10.94 3.45 3.05
CA ASP A 122 11.53 4.79 3.05
C ASP A 122 11.29 5.55 4.38
N CYS A 123 11.75 6.80 4.41
CA CYS A 123 11.66 7.66 5.59
C CYS A 123 10.21 7.94 6.06
N LYS A 124 9.17 7.62 5.28
CA LYS A 124 7.77 7.78 5.72
C LYS A 124 7.40 6.79 6.83
N ILE A 125 8.08 5.64 6.88
CA ILE A 125 7.96 4.68 7.99
C ILE A 125 8.59 5.27 9.27
N ALA A 126 9.66 6.07 9.16
CA ALA A 126 10.35 6.69 10.29
C ALA A 126 9.58 7.88 10.92
N SER A 127 8.34 8.14 10.50
CA SER A 127 7.51 9.16 11.14
C SER A 127 7.24 8.83 12.61
N LYS A 128 7.24 9.86 13.48
CA LYS A 128 7.02 9.70 14.94
C LYS A 128 5.78 8.88 15.28
N LYS A 129 4.70 9.05 14.53
CA LYS A 129 3.45 8.29 14.70
C LYS A 129 3.67 6.80 14.41
N THR A 130 4.30 6.48 13.28
CA THR A 130 4.53 5.11 12.85
C THR A 130 5.51 4.39 13.76
N VAL A 131 6.65 4.99 14.05
CA VAL A 131 7.65 4.43 14.98
C VAL A 131 7.04 4.18 16.35
N LYS A 132 6.25 5.14 16.88
CA LYS A 132 5.55 4.93 18.16
C LYS A 132 4.62 3.73 18.10
N SER A 133 3.77 3.61 17.07
CA SER A 133 2.85 2.47 16.91
C SER A 133 3.58 1.13 16.82
N ILE A 134 4.64 1.04 16.01
CA ILE A 134 5.41 -0.19 15.84
C ILE A 134 6.12 -0.58 17.15
N CYS A 135 6.82 0.37 17.80
CA CYS A 135 7.59 0.09 19.01
C CYS A 135 6.69 -0.25 20.22
N THR A 136 5.54 0.42 20.38
CA THR A 136 4.60 0.12 21.47
C THR A 136 4.10 -1.33 21.43
N GLU A 137 3.99 -1.90 20.24
CA GLU A 137 3.52 -3.27 20.02
C GLU A 137 4.67 -4.28 19.88
N GLY A 138 5.91 -3.86 20.18
CA GLY A 138 7.12 -4.71 20.13
C GLY A 138 7.63 -5.05 18.73
N GLY A 139 7.25 -4.27 17.72
CA GLY A 139 7.65 -4.49 16.34
C GLY A 139 9.03 -3.95 15.99
N LYS A 140 9.53 -4.38 14.83
CA LYS A 140 10.82 -3.94 14.26
C LYS A 140 10.59 -3.20 12.94
N PHE A 141 11.43 -2.22 12.65
CA PHE A 141 11.41 -1.50 11.40
C PHE A 141 12.83 -1.14 10.95
N LEU A 142 12.99 -0.91 9.64
CA LEU A 142 14.21 -0.39 9.06
C LEU A 142 13.83 0.71 8.06
N ALA A 143 14.37 1.91 8.27
CA ALA A 143 14.17 3.06 7.40
C ALA A 143 15.47 3.90 7.35
N PRO A 144 15.72 4.65 6.26
CA PRO A 144 16.88 5.54 6.13
C PRO A 144 16.89 6.69 7.14
#